data_AF-A0A356TBT2-F1
#
_entry.id   AF-A0A356TBT2-F1
#
_cell.length_a   1.000
_cell.length_b   1.000
_cell.length_c   1.000
_cell.angle_alpha   90.00
_cell.angle_beta   90.00
_cell.angle_gamma   90.00
#
_symmetry.space_group_name_H-M   'P 1'
#
loop_
_entity.id
_entity.type
_entity.pdbx_description
1 polymer ?
#
loop_
_entity_poly.entity_id
_entity_poly.type
_entity_poly.pdbx_seq_one_letter_code
_entity_poly.pdbx_strand_id
1 'polypeptide(L)'
;MIVEEVLATVLSPERRGELLGEALGMAALPAIPDGAGSLRVFVEGALFSTLARHLEVSDALELVGQIRSALELALDCMEEERPISDIHTRMSLPAGPQRVLVVSQASLVVFLLQDVVGDAVDVLPVSNTPALRDRLRRMAGQSLLVVVDRKHPCVGPGVCNLLRTELGADSTVIWWGAHGAEREDITRRLRGGPQAITCEFDLRLSDLGELCQRLLQPAD
;
A
#
# COMPACT_ATOMS: atom_id res chain seq x y z
N MET A 1 -14.86 -21.66 -3.79
CA MET A 1 -14.17 -20.46 -3.27
C MET A 1 -12.88 -20.32 -4.06
N ILE A 2 -12.73 -19.26 -4.85
CA ILE A 2 -11.74 -19.13 -5.95
C ILE A 2 -10.30 -19.48 -5.54
N VAL A 3 -9.91 -19.13 -4.32
CA VAL A 3 -8.58 -19.48 -3.78
C VAL A 3 -8.37 -20.99 -3.72
N GLU A 4 -9.34 -21.76 -3.20
CA GLU A 4 -9.23 -23.21 -3.10
C GLU A 4 -9.29 -23.91 -4.46
N GLU A 5 -10.03 -23.32 -5.40
CA GLU A 5 -10.19 -23.82 -6.77
C GLU A 5 -8.91 -23.65 -7.58
N VAL A 6 -8.29 -22.47 -7.53
CA VAL A 6 -7.02 -22.23 -8.22
C VAL A 6 -5.88 -23.00 -7.56
N LEU A 7 -5.86 -23.14 -6.23
CA LEU A 7 -4.87 -24.01 -5.59
C LEU A 7 -5.08 -25.50 -5.96
N ALA A 8 -6.32 -25.93 -6.24
CA ALA A 8 -6.61 -27.31 -6.62
C ALA A 8 -6.08 -27.70 -8.01
N THR A 9 -5.85 -26.72 -8.90
CA THR A 9 -5.35 -27.00 -10.25
C THR A 9 -3.86 -27.33 -10.26
N VAL A 10 -3.12 -26.95 -9.21
CA VAL A 10 -1.66 -27.05 -9.15
C VAL A 10 -1.16 -27.87 -7.95
N LEU A 11 -1.92 -27.94 -6.86
CA LEU A 11 -1.52 -28.62 -5.63
C LEU A 11 -2.41 -29.81 -5.30
N SER A 12 -1.79 -30.86 -4.74
CA SER A 12 -2.52 -32.00 -4.17
C SER A 12 -3.41 -31.57 -2.99
N PRO A 13 -4.55 -32.24 -2.74
CA PRO A 13 -5.49 -31.88 -1.68
C PRO A 13 -4.87 -31.76 -0.27
N GLU A 14 -3.94 -32.66 0.07
CA GLU A 14 -3.24 -32.69 1.36
C GLU A 14 -2.40 -31.42 1.57
N ARG A 15 -1.56 -31.11 0.58
CA ARG A 15 -0.65 -29.95 0.58
C ARG A 15 -1.40 -28.62 0.53
N ARG A 16 -2.56 -28.58 -0.15
CA ARG A 16 -3.46 -27.41 -0.15
C ARG A 16 -4.00 -27.12 1.25
N GLY A 17 -4.46 -28.14 1.98
CA GLY A 17 -4.99 -27.97 3.33
C GLY A 17 -3.93 -27.49 4.32
N GLU A 18 -2.72 -28.03 4.23
CA GLU A 18 -1.57 -27.60 5.03
C GLU A 18 -1.21 -26.13 4.78
N LEU A 19 -1.01 -25.76 3.52
CA LEU A 19 -0.64 -24.38 3.15
C LEU A 19 -1.72 -23.36 3.49
N LEU A 20 -2.99 -23.70 3.32
CA LEU A 20 -4.10 -22.83 3.71
C LEU A 20 -4.19 -22.69 5.24
N GLY A 21 -4.03 -23.78 5.98
CA GLY A 21 -4.00 -23.74 7.44
C GLY A 21 -2.86 -22.87 7.97
N GLU A 22 -1.67 -22.99 7.40
CA GLU A 22 -0.53 -22.13 7.71
C GLU A 22 -0.78 -20.66 7.38
N ALA A 23 -1.32 -20.36 6.19
CA ALA A 23 -1.62 -18.99 5.77
C ALA A 23 -2.68 -18.35 6.67
N LEU A 24 -3.72 -19.10 7.05
CA LEU A 24 -4.75 -18.65 7.99
C LEU A 24 -4.18 -18.41 9.39
N GLY A 25 -3.32 -19.31 9.87
CA GLY A 25 -2.61 -19.13 11.13
C GLY A 25 -1.71 -17.89 11.14
N MET A 26 -0.99 -17.65 10.03
CA MET A 26 -0.15 -16.46 9.85
C MET A 26 -0.96 -15.17 9.83
N ALA A 27 -2.15 -15.19 9.22
CA ALA A 27 -3.06 -14.05 9.19
C ALA A 27 -3.89 -13.88 10.47
N ALA A 28 -3.79 -14.81 11.43
CA ALA A 28 -4.65 -14.90 12.60
C ALA A 28 -6.16 -14.92 12.23
N LEU A 29 -6.50 -15.59 11.13
CA LEU A 29 -7.86 -15.69 10.61
C LEU A 29 -8.45 -17.09 10.87
N PRO A 30 -9.75 -17.18 11.23
CA PRO A 30 -10.40 -18.46 11.47
C PRO A 30 -10.79 -19.19 10.17
N ALA A 31 -10.92 -18.46 9.05
CA ALA A 31 -11.31 -18.97 7.74
C ALA A 31 -10.85 -18.00 6.64
N ILE A 32 -10.91 -18.45 5.38
CA ILE A 32 -10.60 -17.60 4.22
C ILE A 32 -11.63 -16.45 4.18
N PRO A 33 -11.19 -15.18 4.03
CA PRO A 33 -12.11 -14.06 4.03
C PRO A 33 -13.04 -14.06 2.80
N ASP A 34 -14.31 -13.74 3.02
CA ASP A 34 -15.29 -13.61 1.93
C ASP A 34 -15.30 -12.20 1.31
N GLY A 35 -14.78 -11.20 2.03
CA GLY A 35 -14.74 -9.82 1.56
C GLY A 35 -13.61 -9.57 0.56
N ALA A 36 -13.90 -8.96 -0.58
CA ALA A 36 -12.94 -8.68 -1.65
C ALA A 36 -11.60 -8.08 -1.16
N GLY A 37 -11.67 -7.07 -0.29
CA GLY A 37 -10.47 -6.40 0.25
C GLY A 37 -9.67 -7.30 1.21
N SER A 38 -10.34 -7.99 2.13
CA SER A 38 -9.68 -8.90 3.07
C SER A 38 -9.14 -10.16 2.40
N LEU A 39 -9.83 -10.64 1.37
CA LEU A 39 -9.41 -11.77 0.54
C LEU A 39 -8.15 -11.45 -0.26
N ARG A 40 -8.07 -10.25 -0.84
CA ARG A 40 -6.88 -9.79 -1.55
C ARG A 40 -5.67 -9.67 -0.62
N VAL A 41 -5.85 -9.08 0.56
CA VAL A 41 -4.80 -8.98 1.59
C VAL A 41 -4.35 -10.37 2.07
N PHE A 42 -5.28 -11.30 2.23
CA PHE A 42 -4.96 -12.68 2.57
C PHE A 42 -4.13 -13.37 1.47
N VAL A 43 -4.54 -13.24 0.20
CA VAL A 43 -3.88 -13.87 -0.95
C VAL A 43 -2.48 -13.28 -1.21
N GLU A 44 -2.38 -11.95 -1.30
CA GLU A 44 -1.13 -11.26 -1.60
C GLU A 44 -0.17 -11.25 -0.39
N GLY A 45 -0.69 -11.40 0.83
CA GLY A 45 0.08 -11.40 2.07
C GLY A 45 0.40 -12.81 2.58
N ALA A 46 -0.53 -13.36 3.36
CA ALA A 46 -0.29 -14.58 4.14
C ALA A 46 -0.18 -15.83 3.25
N LEU A 47 -0.99 -15.93 2.20
CA LEU A 47 -0.94 -17.04 1.26
C LEU A 47 0.34 -17.00 0.41
N PHE A 48 0.68 -15.84 -0.17
CA PHE A 48 1.96 -15.67 -0.88
C PHE A 48 3.16 -16.03 0.00
N SER A 49 3.23 -15.46 1.21
CA SER A 49 4.34 -15.71 2.15
C SER A 49 4.44 -17.18 2.57
N THR A 50 3.33 -17.91 2.51
CA THR A 50 3.30 -19.34 2.79
C THR A 50 3.72 -20.15 1.57
N LEU A 51 3.23 -19.81 0.39
CA LEU A 51 3.66 -20.44 -0.87
C LEU A 51 5.17 -20.25 -1.12
N ALA A 52 5.70 -19.04 -0.92
CA ALA A 52 7.11 -18.72 -1.13
C ALA A 52 8.06 -19.43 -0.14
N ARG A 53 7.55 -19.98 0.97
CA ARG A 53 8.32 -20.83 1.90
C ARG A 53 8.41 -22.29 1.45
N HIS A 54 7.47 -22.73 0.61
CA HIS A 54 7.27 -24.13 0.25
C HIS A 54 7.47 -24.41 -1.23
N LEU A 55 7.57 -23.36 -2.06
CA LEU A 55 7.77 -23.38 -3.50
C LEU A 55 8.91 -22.43 -3.89
N GLU A 56 9.40 -22.54 -5.12
CA GLU A 56 10.27 -21.49 -5.68
C GLU A 56 9.50 -20.17 -5.79
N VAL A 57 10.20 -19.05 -5.61
CA VAL A 57 9.57 -17.72 -5.56
C VAL A 57 8.85 -17.37 -6.88
N SER A 58 9.38 -17.83 -8.01
CA SER A 58 8.73 -17.70 -9.32
C SER A 58 7.37 -18.38 -9.36
N ASP A 59 7.29 -19.60 -8.84
CA ASP A 59 6.08 -20.43 -8.86
C ASP A 59 5.04 -19.90 -7.87
N ALA A 60 5.50 -19.39 -6.73
CA ALA A 60 4.65 -18.70 -5.76
C ALA A 60 4.06 -17.41 -6.32
N LEU A 61 4.84 -16.63 -7.09
CA LEU A 61 4.36 -15.43 -7.77
C LEU A 61 3.37 -15.75 -8.87
N GLU A 62 3.63 -16.79 -9.68
CA GLU A 62 2.73 -17.21 -10.75
C GLU A 62 1.38 -17.67 -10.19
N LEU A 63 1.40 -18.51 -9.15
CA LEU A 63 0.19 -18.98 -8.48
C LEU A 63 -0.64 -17.85 -7.86
N VAL A 64 0.01 -16.91 -7.19
CA VAL A 64 -0.68 -15.74 -6.62
C VAL A 64 -1.22 -14.83 -7.72
N GLY A 65 -0.50 -14.68 -8.83
CA GLY A 65 -0.97 -13.98 -10.02
C GLY A 65 -2.23 -14.61 -10.62
N GLN A 66 -2.27 -15.94 -10.75
CA GLN A 66 -3.45 -16.68 -11.23
C GLN A 66 -4.65 -16.53 -10.28
N ILE A 67 -4.43 -16.61 -8.97
CA ILE A 67 -5.48 -16.39 -7.97
C ILE A 67 -6.00 -14.96 -8.07
N ARG A 68 -5.11 -13.96 -8.20
CA ARG A 68 -5.48 -12.55 -8.36
C ARG A 68 -6.34 -12.33 -9.60
N SER A 69 -5.93 -12.81 -10.76
CA SER A 69 -6.70 -12.64 -12.00
C SER A 69 -8.07 -13.34 -11.94
N ALA A 70 -8.15 -14.51 -11.31
CA ALA A 70 -9.43 -15.20 -11.09
C ALA A 70 -10.34 -14.44 -10.12
N LEU A 71 -9.76 -13.81 -9.09
CA LEU A 71 -10.48 -12.96 -8.15
C LEU A 71 -10.97 -11.68 -8.83
N GLU A 72 -10.15 -11.00 -9.62
CA GLU A 72 -10.53 -9.80 -10.36
C GLU A 72 -11.72 -10.09 -11.30
N LEU A 73 -11.63 -11.17 -12.09
CA LEU A 73 -12.73 -11.59 -12.96
C LEU A 73 -14.03 -11.89 -12.20
N ALA A 74 -13.95 -12.51 -11.03
CA ALA A 74 -15.13 -12.83 -10.24
C ALA A 74 -15.70 -11.63 -9.47
N LEU A 75 -14.84 -10.70 -9.06
CA LEU A 75 -15.21 -9.48 -8.35
C LEU A 75 -15.80 -8.44 -9.31
N ASP A 76 -15.29 -8.33 -10.54
CA ASP A 76 -15.84 -7.46 -11.59
C ASP A 76 -17.27 -7.88 -11.98
N CYS A 77 -17.61 -9.18 -11.92
CA CYS A 77 -18.98 -9.65 -12.08
C CYS A 77 -19.93 -9.27 -10.93
N MET A 78 -19.42 -8.74 -9.81
CA MET A 78 -20.20 -8.33 -8.64
C MET A 78 -20.25 -6.80 -8.43
N GLU A 79 -19.60 -6.00 -9.29
CA GLU A 79 -19.47 -4.54 -9.15
C GLU A 79 -20.57 -3.69 -9.85
N GLU A 80 -21.76 -4.23 -10.11
CA GLU A 80 -22.89 -3.40 -10.59
C GLU A 80 -23.54 -2.52 -9.50
N GLU A 81 -23.23 -2.73 -8.22
CA GLU A 81 -23.73 -1.88 -7.13
C GLU A 81 -22.63 -1.54 -6.13
N ARG A 82 -21.90 -0.43 -6.33
CA ARG A 82 -21.15 0.19 -5.23
C ARG A 82 -21.43 1.68 -5.09
N PRO A 83 -21.71 2.15 -3.86
CA PRO A 83 -21.82 3.56 -3.57
C PRO A 83 -20.42 4.19 -3.60
N ILE A 84 -20.36 5.36 -4.23
CA ILE A 84 -19.17 6.20 -4.38
C ILE A 84 -18.59 6.48 -2.99
N SER A 85 -17.37 6.01 -2.72
CA SER A 85 -16.58 6.47 -1.57
C SER A 85 -16.38 7.98 -1.71
N ASP A 86 -16.87 8.74 -0.73
CA ASP A 86 -16.73 10.20 -0.66
C ASP A 86 -15.26 10.59 -0.45
N ILE A 87 -14.46 10.51 -1.52
CA ILE A 87 -13.21 11.25 -1.62
C ILE A 87 -13.58 12.72 -1.83
N HIS A 88 -14.01 13.37 -0.74
CA HIS A 88 -14.07 14.83 -0.69
C HIS A 88 -12.63 15.34 -0.76
N THR A 89 -12.19 15.68 -1.97
CA THR A 89 -11.78 17.03 -2.39
C THR A 89 -11.17 16.91 -3.80
N ARG A 90 -11.79 17.54 -4.81
CA ARG A 90 -11.12 17.80 -6.08
C ARG A 90 -10.00 18.80 -5.80
N MET A 91 -8.76 18.34 -5.84
CA MET A 91 -7.57 19.19 -5.74
C MET A 91 -6.83 19.16 -7.08
N SER A 92 -6.75 20.31 -7.71
CA SER A 92 -5.82 20.62 -8.79
C SER A 92 -4.50 21.09 -8.17
N LEU A 93 -3.41 20.35 -8.42
CA LEU A 93 -2.07 20.60 -7.87
C LEU A 93 -1.10 21.13 -8.93
N PRO A 94 -0.39 22.25 -8.70
CA PRO A 94 0.61 22.75 -9.63
C PRO A 94 1.77 21.76 -9.75
N ALA A 95 2.08 21.31 -10.98
CA ALA A 95 3.17 20.40 -11.36
C ALA A 95 3.50 19.30 -10.34
N GLY A 96 2.81 18.15 -10.46
CA GLY A 96 2.89 17.05 -9.50
C GLY A 96 4.31 16.53 -9.21
N PRO A 97 4.55 16.03 -7.99
CA PRO A 97 5.80 15.36 -7.63
C PRO A 97 6.15 14.24 -8.62
N GLN A 98 7.44 14.04 -8.92
CA GLN A 98 7.88 13.00 -9.87
C GLN A 98 8.34 11.70 -9.21
N ARG A 99 8.35 11.64 -7.87
CA ARG A 99 8.95 10.52 -7.11
C ARG A 99 8.17 10.22 -5.84
N VAL A 100 8.13 8.93 -5.48
CA VAL A 100 7.40 8.43 -4.31
C VAL A 100 8.37 7.82 -3.30
N LEU A 101 8.47 8.41 -2.11
CA LEU A 101 9.17 7.82 -0.99
C LEU A 101 8.19 7.01 -0.14
N VAL A 102 8.46 5.71 0.04
CA VAL A 102 7.58 4.83 0.83
C VAL A 102 8.27 4.47 2.14
N VAL A 103 7.71 4.94 3.25
CA VAL A 103 8.14 4.62 4.61
C VAL A 103 7.26 3.49 5.14
N SER A 104 7.55 2.24 4.74
CA SER A 104 6.83 1.03 5.15
C SER A 104 7.76 -0.18 5.32
N GLN A 105 7.37 -1.13 6.17
CA GLN A 105 8.13 -2.36 6.44
C GLN A 105 7.79 -3.42 5.40
N ALA A 106 6.62 -3.28 4.77
CA ALA A 106 6.11 -4.25 3.84
C ALA A 106 6.75 -4.03 2.46
N SER A 107 7.65 -4.92 2.08
CA SER A 107 8.22 -4.96 0.73
C SER A 107 7.13 -5.11 -0.33
N LEU A 108 6.01 -5.75 0.01
CA LEU A 108 4.83 -5.89 -0.84
C LEU A 108 4.12 -4.55 -1.14
N VAL A 109 4.02 -3.63 -0.17
CA VAL A 109 3.39 -2.31 -0.39
C VAL A 109 4.22 -1.49 -1.36
N VAL A 110 5.55 -1.58 -1.25
CA VAL A 110 6.50 -0.91 -2.16
C VAL A 110 6.37 -1.49 -3.57
N PHE A 111 6.32 -2.81 -3.69
CA PHE A 111 6.17 -3.51 -4.97
C PHE A 111 4.84 -3.17 -5.66
N LEU A 112 3.72 -3.26 -4.93
CA LEU A 112 2.39 -2.96 -5.48
C LEU A 112 2.24 -1.47 -5.82
N LEU A 113 2.80 -0.57 -5.01
CA LEU A 113 2.81 0.84 -5.38
C LEU A 113 3.61 1.08 -6.65
N GLN A 114 4.77 0.45 -6.81
CA GLN A 114 5.57 0.54 -8.04
C GLN A 114 4.80 0.04 -9.27
N ASP A 115 4.09 -1.08 -9.14
CA ASP A 115 3.24 -1.65 -10.20
C ASP A 115 2.11 -0.69 -10.59
N VAL A 116 1.46 -0.06 -9.60
CA VAL A 116 0.36 0.88 -9.85
C VAL A 116 0.85 2.22 -10.38
N VAL A 117 1.87 2.85 -9.78
CA VAL A 117 2.35 4.17 -10.24
C VAL A 117 3.17 4.10 -11.53
N GLY A 118 3.68 2.91 -11.88
CA GLY A 118 4.42 2.64 -13.10
C GLY A 118 5.88 3.09 -13.07
N ASP A 119 6.65 2.68 -14.09
CA ASP A 119 8.11 2.84 -14.17
C ASP A 119 8.60 4.29 -14.28
N ALA A 120 7.72 5.23 -14.61
CA ALA A 120 8.05 6.65 -14.69
C ALA A 120 8.28 7.28 -13.30
N VAL A 121 7.89 6.58 -12.23
CA VAL A 121 7.88 7.07 -10.86
C VAL A 121 8.78 6.17 -10.02
N ASP A 122 9.85 6.74 -9.50
CA ASP A 122 10.79 6.02 -8.65
C ASP A 122 10.20 5.80 -7.25
N VAL A 123 9.85 4.56 -6.90
CA VAL A 123 9.32 4.18 -5.58
C VAL A 123 10.45 3.72 -4.67
N LEU A 124 10.79 4.56 -3.71
CA LEU A 124 11.99 4.41 -2.90
C LEU A 124 11.65 3.99 -1.46
N PRO A 125 11.94 2.74 -1.03
CA PRO A 125 11.58 2.24 0.30
C PRO A 125 12.53 2.71 1.39
N VAL A 126 12.01 3.15 2.53
CA VAL A 126 12.80 3.70 3.65
C VAL A 126 12.71 2.81 4.87
N SER A 127 13.86 2.30 5.33
CA SER A 127 13.95 1.28 6.38
C SER A 127 14.14 1.83 7.81
N ASN A 128 14.68 3.05 7.96
CA ASN A 128 14.93 3.67 9.27
C ASN A 128 14.89 5.22 9.18
N THR A 129 14.76 5.91 10.34
CA THR A 129 14.70 7.38 10.39
C THR A 129 15.97 8.07 9.87
N PRO A 130 17.20 7.59 10.14
CA PRO A 130 18.40 8.13 9.49
C PRO A 130 18.35 8.05 7.95
N ALA A 131 17.95 6.90 7.40
CA ALA A 131 17.80 6.72 5.96
C ALA A 131 16.74 7.65 5.36
N LEU A 132 15.64 7.90 6.09
CA LEU A 132 14.64 8.90 5.70
C LEU A 132 15.27 10.28 5.56
N ARG A 133 15.99 10.73 6.60
CA ARG A 133 16.65 12.04 6.62
C ARG A 133 17.67 12.18 5.50
N ASP A 134 18.51 11.17 5.30
CA ASP A 134 19.56 11.21 4.27
C ASP A 134 18.98 11.22 2.87
N ARG A 135 17.82 10.60 2.64
CA ARG A 135 17.11 10.69 1.36
C ARG A 135 16.47 12.05 1.15
N LEU A 136 15.72 12.55 2.13
CA LEU A 136 15.09 13.87 2.05
C LEU A 136 16.13 14.96 1.75
N ARG A 137 17.30 14.92 2.41
CA ARG A 137 18.40 15.88 2.17
C ARG A 137 19.01 15.77 0.78
N ARG A 138 19.19 14.54 0.27
CA ARG A 138 19.70 14.34 -1.09
C ARG A 138 18.72 14.81 -2.17
N MET A 139 17.44 14.87 -1.82
CA MET A 139 16.35 15.28 -2.70
C MET A 139 15.84 16.69 -2.34
N ALA A 140 16.62 17.45 -1.58
CA ALA A 140 16.24 18.80 -1.16
C ALA A 140 15.95 19.69 -2.39
N GLY A 141 14.87 20.45 -2.32
CA GLY A 141 14.41 21.32 -3.42
C GLY A 141 13.61 20.61 -4.52
N GLN A 142 13.38 19.30 -4.42
CA GLN A 142 12.47 18.57 -5.30
C GLN A 142 11.07 18.50 -4.67
N SER A 143 10.02 18.51 -5.50
CA SER A 143 8.68 18.12 -5.07
C SER A 143 8.60 16.61 -4.94
N LEU A 144 8.21 16.13 -3.76
CA LEU A 144 8.15 14.71 -3.42
C LEU A 144 6.74 14.32 -2.99
N LEU A 145 6.33 13.11 -3.37
CA LEU A 145 5.22 12.41 -2.73
C LEU A 145 5.80 11.44 -1.71
N VAL A 146 5.38 11.54 -0.45
CA VAL A 146 5.86 10.66 0.62
C VAL A 146 4.70 9.88 1.20
N VAL A 147 4.73 8.56 1.06
CA VAL A 147 3.76 7.64 1.67
C VAL A 147 4.33 7.13 2.99
N VAL A 148 3.65 7.43 4.09
CA VAL A 148 4.04 7.05 5.45
C VAL A 148 3.07 6.02 5.98
N ASP A 149 3.53 4.78 6.15
CA ASP A 149 2.80 3.73 6.84
C ASP A 149 2.92 3.94 8.35
N ARG A 150 1.79 4.21 9.02
CA ARG A 150 1.74 4.43 10.47
C ARG A 150 2.42 3.32 11.27
N LYS A 151 2.33 2.06 10.82
CA LYS A 151 2.89 0.91 11.53
C LYS A 151 4.42 0.85 11.41
N HIS A 152 5.02 1.67 10.55
CA HIS A 152 6.46 1.67 10.37
C HIS A 152 7.19 2.19 11.62
N PRO A 153 8.22 1.48 12.13
CA PRO A 153 8.96 1.91 13.33
C PRO A 153 9.64 3.27 13.23
N CYS A 154 9.82 3.81 12.03
CA CYS A 154 10.34 5.16 11.84
C CYS A 154 9.36 6.27 12.21
N VAL A 155 8.07 5.93 12.28
CA VAL A 155 6.97 6.86 12.53
C VAL A 155 6.88 7.12 14.04
N GLY A 156 7.95 7.72 14.55
CA GLY A 156 8.03 8.24 15.92
C GLY A 156 7.66 9.72 15.99
N PRO A 157 7.63 10.30 17.20
CA PRO A 157 7.20 11.69 17.44
C PRO A 157 7.98 12.75 16.65
N GLY A 158 9.21 12.44 16.24
CA GLY A 158 10.09 13.33 15.49
C GLY A 158 9.88 13.30 13.97
N VAL A 159 9.15 12.33 13.41
CA VAL A 159 9.07 12.16 11.95
C VAL A 159 8.29 13.31 11.29
N CYS A 160 7.21 13.80 11.90
CA CYS A 160 6.49 14.97 11.37
C CYS A 160 7.38 16.22 11.34
N ASN A 161 8.21 16.41 12.36
CA ASN A 161 9.15 17.52 12.39
C ASN A 161 10.21 17.39 11.30
N LEU A 162 10.74 16.18 11.11
CA LEU A 162 11.69 15.90 10.03
C LEU A 162 11.06 16.21 8.66
N LEU A 163 9.87 15.68 8.39
CA LEU A 163 9.14 15.91 7.13
C LEU A 163 8.84 17.39 6.93
N ARG A 164 8.36 18.09 7.95
CA ARG A 164 8.07 19.54 7.88
C ARG A 164 9.32 20.38 7.58
N THR A 165 10.47 20.00 8.13
CA THR A 165 11.71 20.77 7.97
C THR A 165 12.41 20.49 6.65
N GLU A 166 12.38 19.24 6.18
CA GLU A 166 13.17 18.82 5.02
C GLU A 166 12.36 18.82 3.70
N LEU A 167 11.03 18.77 3.75
CA LEU A 167 10.18 18.85 2.56
C LEU A 167 9.79 20.29 2.22
N GLY A 168 9.78 20.60 0.92
CA GLY A 168 9.25 21.86 0.40
C GLY A 168 7.73 21.93 0.49
N ALA A 169 7.18 23.15 0.37
CA ALA A 169 5.74 23.39 0.39
C ALA A 169 4.99 22.68 -0.75
N ASP A 170 5.67 22.43 -1.88
CA ASP A 170 5.10 21.75 -3.05
C ASP A 170 5.11 20.22 -2.90
N SER A 171 5.63 19.68 -1.79
CA SER A 171 5.62 18.25 -1.52
C SER A 171 4.34 17.82 -0.81
N THR A 172 3.95 16.57 -1.03
CA THR A 172 2.77 15.96 -0.41
C THR A 172 3.17 14.75 0.43
N VAL A 173 2.57 14.63 1.62
CA VAL A 173 2.72 13.49 2.51
C VAL A 173 1.37 12.80 2.64
N ILE A 174 1.28 11.54 2.23
CA ILE A 174 0.15 10.66 2.52
C ILE A 174 0.48 9.85 3.76
N TRP A 175 -0.31 10.02 4.81
CA TRP A 175 -0.19 9.27 6.04
C TRP A 175 -1.24 8.17 6.09
N TRP A 176 -0.81 6.94 5.91
CA TRP A 176 -1.67 5.76 5.79
C TRP A 176 -1.88 5.07 7.14
N GLY A 177 -3.14 4.79 7.46
CA GLY A 177 -3.58 4.13 8.68
C GLY A 177 -3.71 5.03 9.91
N ALA A 178 -3.75 6.36 9.73
CA ALA A 178 -3.96 7.32 10.82
C ALA A 178 -5.44 7.43 11.19
N HIS A 179 -5.76 7.52 12.49
CA HIS A 179 -7.15 7.59 12.97
C HIS A 179 -7.39 8.65 14.05
N GLY A 180 -8.60 9.21 14.07
CA GLY A 180 -9.10 10.06 15.16
C GLY A 180 -8.14 11.17 15.56
N ALA A 181 -7.77 11.23 16.85
CA ALA A 181 -6.89 12.26 17.40
C ALA A 181 -5.48 12.28 16.78
N GLU A 182 -5.00 11.15 16.25
CA GLU A 182 -3.69 11.07 15.59
C GLU A 182 -3.69 11.82 14.26
N ARG A 183 -4.79 11.71 13.49
CA ARG A 183 -4.98 12.43 12.22
C ARG A 183 -4.90 13.94 12.43
N GLU A 184 -5.56 14.44 13.46
CA GLU A 184 -5.51 15.85 13.84
C GLU A 184 -4.12 16.29 14.27
N ASP A 185 -3.41 15.45 15.04
CA ASP A 185 -2.05 15.75 15.50
C ASP A 185 -1.05 15.78 14.34
N ILE A 186 -1.12 14.85 13.39
CA ILE A 186 -0.29 14.82 12.18
C ILE A 186 -0.51 16.10 11.36
N THR A 187 -1.77 16.42 11.09
CA THR A 187 -2.15 17.62 10.32
C THR A 187 -1.64 18.89 11.00
N ARG A 188 -1.77 18.97 12.33
CA ARG A 188 -1.26 20.10 13.12
C ARG A 188 0.26 20.20 13.06
N ARG A 189 0.98 19.08 13.18
CA ARG A 189 2.46 19.05 13.17
C ARG A 189 3.07 19.35 11.81
N LEU A 190 2.38 19.02 10.73
CA LEU A 190 2.84 19.30 9.35
C LEU A 190 2.39 20.68 8.84
N ARG A 191 1.54 21.39 9.60
CA ARG A 191 1.09 22.73 9.23
C ARG A 191 2.28 23.68 8.98
N GLY A 192 2.23 24.38 7.85
CA GLY A 192 3.28 25.29 7.40
C GLY A 192 4.48 24.61 6.73
N GLY A 193 4.40 23.30 6.46
CA GLY A 193 5.34 22.57 5.61
C GLY A 193 4.61 21.88 4.45
N PRO A 194 4.89 20.60 4.17
CA PRO A 194 4.27 19.88 3.06
C PRO A 194 2.77 19.71 3.27
N GLN A 195 2.04 19.51 2.18
CA GLN A 195 0.65 19.12 2.25
C GLN A 195 0.53 17.76 2.95
N ALA A 196 -0.42 17.64 3.88
CA ALA A 196 -0.68 16.39 4.59
C ALA A 196 -2.05 15.82 4.18
N ILE A 197 -2.05 14.59 3.67
CA ILE A 197 -3.24 13.78 3.41
C ILE A 197 -3.22 12.64 4.43
N THR A 198 -4.35 12.39 5.08
CA THR A 198 -4.47 11.34 6.09
C THR A 198 -5.52 10.34 5.64
N CYS A 199 -5.12 9.08 5.54
CA CYS A 199 -5.93 7.98 5.07
C CYS A 199 -6.17 7.01 6.23
N GLU A 200 -7.42 6.63 6.47
CA GLU A 200 -7.76 5.63 7.48
C GLU A 200 -7.42 4.21 6.99
N PHE A 201 -7.32 3.25 7.92
CA PHE A 201 -6.99 1.83 7.66
C PHE A 201 -7.79 1.16 6.55
N ASP A 202 -8.98 1.70 6.23
CA ASP A 202 -9.90 1.11 5.25
C ASP A 202 -9.53 1.46 3.80
N LEU A 203 -8.53 2.32 3.56
CA LEU A 203 -8.03 2.55 2.21
C LEU A 203 -7.29 1.30 1.71
N ARG A 204 -7.85 0.67 0.67
CA ARG A 204 -7.24 -0.46 -0.01
C ARG A 204 -5.95 0.01 -0.69
N LEU A 205 -5.00 -0.90 -0.91
CA LEU A 205 -3.76 -0.57 -1.62
C LEU A 205 -4.01 -0.02 -3.04
N SER A 206 -5.10 -0.46 -3.68
CA SER A 206 -5.60 0.11 -4.94
C SER A 206 -5.91 1.60 -4.80
N ASP A 207 -6.64 1.98 -3.76
CA ASP A 207 -7.09 3.35 -3.52
C ASP A 207 -5.89 4.27 -3.21
N LEU A 208 -4.89 3.73 -2.49
CA LEU A 208 -3.63 4.42 -2.24
C LEU A 208 -2.84 4.62 -3.54
N GLY A 209 -2.81 3.61 -4.40
CA GLY A 209 -2.18 3.67 -5.71
C GLY A 209 -2.86 4.68 -6.65
N GLU A 210 -4.19 4.68 -6.75
CA GLU A 210 -4.97 5.67 -7.50
C GLU A 210 -4.76 7.09 -6.97
N LEU A 211 -4.74 7.25 -5.65
CA LEU A 211 -4.43 8.53 -5.02
C LEU A 211 -3.02 8.99 -5.40
N CYS A 212 -2.03 8.11 -5.36
CA CYS A 212 -0.68 8.44 -5.80
C CYS A 212 -0.67 8.87 -7.27
N GLN A 213 -1.24 8.08 -8.18
CA GLN A 213 -1.33 8.42 -9.61
C GLN A 213 -1.94 9.79 -9.84
N ARG A 214 -3.07 10.10 -9.18
CA ARG A 214 -3.74 11.39 -9.28
C ARG A 214 -2.87 12.57 -8.81
N LEU A 215 -2.07 12.36 -7.77
CA LEU A 215 -1.18 13.40 -7.23
C LEU A 215 0.10 13.58 -8.06
N LEU A 216 0.51 12.55 -8.79
CA LEU A 216 1.69 12.56 -9.67
C LEU A 216 1.37 13.18 -11.05
N GLN A 217 0.10 13.26 -11.45
CA GLN A 217 -0.31 13.94 -12.68
C GLN A 217 -0.17 15.47 -12.53
N PRO A 218 0.36 16.17 -13.54
CA PRO A 218 0.37 17.64 -13.53
C PRO A 218 -1.07 18.17 -13.56
N ALA A 219 -1.39 19.22 -12.77
CA ALA A 219 -2.65 19.92 -13.02
C ALA A 219 -2.62 20.59 -14.38
N ASP A 220 -3.67 20.35 -15.15
CA ASP A 220 -4.03 21.12 -16.35
C ASP A 220 -4.24 22.61 -16.04
#